data_AF-A0A066TXH8-F1
#
_entry.id   AF-A0A066TXH8-F1
#
_cell.length_a   1.000
_cell.length_b   1.000
_cell.length_c   1.000
_cell.angle_alpha   90.00
_cell.angle_beta   90.00
_cell.angle_gamma   90.00
#
_symmetry.space_group_name_H-M   'P 1'
#
loop_
_entity.id
_entity.type
_entity.pdbx_description
1 polymer ?
#
loop_
_entity_poly.entity_id
_entity_poly.type
_entity_poly.pdbx_seq_one_letter_code
_entity_poly.pdbx_strand_id
1 'polypeptide(L)'
;MRSANFGVTVRFVLLAVVWGASFLFIKVGLGGLSPGQVALARVALGALALAVILLARRRPLPRDPALWGHLAVVSVLLCVVPFLLFSWAEQYIPSGLASIFNATTPLVTMLLAAAALPEERFTPPRVLGLLLGFLGVLTIVGVWHGIDVSQQLTAQLACLGATTCYGACFVYLRRFVSPRGTDPVVVAFGQTASATVILGLLTPLVAATPVHLDLAVVASMIALGVFGTGIAYAWNTRIIAAWGAANASAVTYLTPVVGVLLGVLVLGEPVSWHQPAGAVLVIAGILAAHGKLRLRRSTPAGAELVRR
;
A
#
# COMPACT_ATOMS: atom_id res chain seq x y z
N MET A 1 -7.69 23.93 9.11
CA MET A 1 -8.04 22.95 8.04
C MET A 1 -6.97 22.78 6.95
N ARG A 2 -6.41 23.86 6.36
CA ARG A 2 -5.36 23.74 5.30
C ARG A 2 -4.05 23.08 5.79
N SER A 3 -3.59 23.38 7.01
CA SER A 3 -2.36 22.78 7.59
C SER A 3 -2.50 21.27 7.88
N ALA A 4 -3.66 20.83 8.36
CA ALA A 4 -3.94 19.41 8.62
C ALA A 4 -3.87 18.58 7.32
N ASN A 5 -4.44 19.09 6.23
CA ASN A 5 -4.41 18.41 4.92
C ASN A 5 -3.00 18.38 4.29
N PHE A 6 -2.17 19.40 4.53
CA PHE A 6 -0.78 19.38 4.12
C PHE A 6 0.00 18.26 4.82
N GLY A 7 -0.18 18.11 6.14
CA GLY A 7 0.46 17.04 6.90
C GLY A 7 0.05 15.63 6.46
N VAL A 8 -1.19 15.41 6.03
CA VAL A 8 -1.62 14.10 5.49
C VAL A 8 -1.01 13.86 4.11
N THR A 9 -0.91 14.90 3.27
CA THR A 9 -0.29 14.80 1.94
C THR A 9 1.19 14.45 2.03
N VAL A 10 1.94 15.08 2.93
CA VAL A 10 3.36 14.74 3.16
C VAL A 10 3.51 13.28 3.58
N ARG A 11 2.67 12.80 4.49
CA ARG A 11 2.67 11.38 4.91
C ARG A 11 2.35 10.45 3.76
N PHE A 12 1.45 10.81 2.85
CA PHE A 12 1.12 10.02 1.68
C PHE A 12 2.31 9.88 0.72
N VAL A 13 3.04 10.97 0.47
CA VAL A 13 4.24 10.94 -0.38
C VAL A 13 5.36 10.13 0.28
N LEU A 14 5.61 10.32 1.58
CA LEU A 14 6.60 9.53 2.32
C LEU A 14 6.23 8.04 2.35
N LEU A 15 4.94 7.74 2.54
CA LEU A 15 4.43 6.37 2.49
C LEU A 15 4.67 5.74 1.12
N ALA A 16 4.40 6.46 0.03
CA ALA A 16 4.67 6.00 -1.32
C ALA A 16 6.15 5.67 -1.56
N VAL A 17 7.06 6.52 -1.09
CA VAL A 17 8.51 6.27 -1.21
C VAL A 17 8.91 5.01 -0.44
N VAL A 18 8.46 4.88 0.80
CA VAL A 18 8.80 3.76 1.68
C VAL A 18 8.22 2.43 1.17
N TRP A 19 6.97 2.43 0.71
CA TRP A 19 6.35 1.23 0.13
C TRP A 19 6.86 0.91 -1.28
N GLY A 20 7.22 1.93 -2.07
CA GLY A 20 7.90 1.79 -3.35
C GLY A 20 9.18 0.97 -3.26
N ALA A 21 10.02 1.29 -2.27
CA ALA A 21 11.26 0.57 -2.02
C ALA A 21 11.07 -0.84 -1.41
N SER A 22 9.87 -1.19 -0.95
CA SER A 22 9.66 -2.45 -0.21
C SER A 22 9.91 -3.68 -1.06
N PHE A 23 9.49 -3.71 -2.33
CA PHE A 23 9.70 -4.87 -3.22
C PHE A 23 11.20 -5.14 -3.46
N LEU A 24 12.02 -4.08 -3.57
CA LEU A 24 13.47 -4.23 -3.66
C LEU A 24 14.04 -4.92 -2.40
N PHE A 25 13.65 -4.45 -1.21
CA PHE A 25 14.14 -5.03 0.04
C PHE A 25 13.61 -6.44 0.32
N ILE A 26 12.40 -6.79 -0.18
CA ILE A 26 11.89 -8.16 -0.12
C ILE A 26 12.80 -9.06 -0.95
N LYS A 27 13.09 -8.67 -2.20
CA LYS A 27 13.97 -9.42 -3.10
C LYS A 27 15.36 -9.65 -2.50
N VAL A 28 15.95 -8.62 -1.88
CA VAL A 28 17.24 -8.76 -1.17
C VAL A 28 17.12 -9.69 0.04
N GLY A 29 16.06 -9.56 0.84
CA GLY A 29 15.80 -10.42 1.99
C GLY A 29 15.68 -11.90 1.63
N LEU A 30 15.05 -12.20 0.49
CA LEU A 30 14.90 -13.56 -0.04
C LEU A 30 16.23 -14.22 -0.44
N GLY A 31 17.33 -13.47 -0.49
CA GLY A 31 18.67 -14.03 -0.67
C GLY A 31 19.18 -14.84 0.53
N GLY A 32 18.62 -14.62 1.73
CA GLY A 32 19.04 -15.30 2.95
C GLY A 32 17.91 -15.82 3.85
N LEU A 33 16.66 -15.51 3.50
CA LEU A 33 15.47 -15.84 4.28
C LEU A 33 14.40 -16.46 3.37
N SER A 34 13.63 -17.42 3.89
CA SER A 34 12.43 -17.90 3.20
C SER A 34 11.29 -16.87 3.23
N PRO A 35 10.27 -17.01 2.37
CA PRO A 35 9.13 -16.09 2.35
C PRO A 35 8.45 -15.88 3.71
N GLY A 36 8.27 -16.95 4.49
CA GLY A 36 7.70 -16.86 5.83
C GLY A 36 8.61 -16.15 6.82
N GLN A 37 9.93 -16.34 6.70
CA GLN A 37 10.93 -15.64 7.52
C GLN A 37 10.97 -14.13 7.21
N VAL A 38 10.93 -13.75 5.92
CA VAL A 38 10.81 -12.34 5.51
C VAL A 38 9.55 -11.71 6.08
N ALA A 39 8.40 -12.38 5.93
CA ALA A 39 7.13 -11.89 6.44
C ALA A 39 7.16 -11.71 7.97
N LEU A 40 7.65 -12.71 8.71
CA LEU A 40 7.76 -12.69 10.17
C LEU A 40 8.72 -11.60 10.66
N ALA A 41 9.93 -11.55 10.11
CA ALA A 41 10.94 -10.55 10.49
C ALA A 41 10.41 -9.13 10.27
N ARG A 42 9.77 -8.88 9.12
CA ARG A 42 9.15 -7.60 8.78
C ARG A 42 8.11 -7.18 9.82
N VAL A 43 7.15 -8.04 10.15
CA VAL A 43 6.10 -7.66 11.11
C VAL A 43 6.64 -7.55 12.54
N ALA A 44 7.55 -8.42 12.96
CA ALA A 44 8.15 -8.40 14.29
C ALA A 44 8.97 -7.13 14.54
N LEU A 45 9.82 -6.74 13.59
CA LEU A 45 10.59 -5.50 13.66
C LEU A 45 9.69 -4.26 13.62
N GLY A 46 8.62 -4.29 12.81
CA GLY A 46 7.62 -3.22 12.78
C GLY A 46 6.85 -3.08 14.10
N ALA A 47 6.42 -4.20 14.68
CA ALA A 47 5.76 -4.24 15.98
C ALA A 47 6.68 -3.74 17.09
N LEU A 48 7.96 -4.13 17.09
CA LEU A 48 8.96 -3.66 18.04
C LEU A 48 9.17 -2.14 17.93
N ALA A 49 9.34 -1.61 16.72
CA ALA A 49 9.48 -0.17 16.50
C ALA A 49 8.27 0.61 17.02
N LEU A 50 7.06 0.11 16.73
CA LEU A 50 5.82 0.72 17.22
C LEU A 50 5.65 0.60 18.74
N ALA A 51 6.08 -0.52 19.35
CA ALA A 51 6.09 -0.69 20.79
C ALA A 51 6.96 0.38 21.46
N VAL A 52 8.17 0.60 20.95
CA VAL A 52 9.06 1.68 21.43
C VAL A 52 8.40 3.04 21.31
N ILE A 53 7.74 3.34 20.19
CA ILE A 53 7.02 4.61 20.00
C ILE A 53 5.85 4.75 21.00
N LEU A 54 5.09 3.68 21.25
CA LEU A 54 3.98 3.70 22.21
C LEU A 54 4.47 3.93 23.64
N LEU A 55 5.55 3.25 24.04
CA LEU A 55 6.19 3.40 25.34
C LEU A 55 6.71 4.82 25.53
N ALA A 56 7.46 5.35 24.54
CA ALA A 56 7.98 6.72 24.57
C ALA A 56 6.87 7.77 24.65
N ARG A 57 5.73 7.54 23.99
CA ARG A 57 4.57 8.44 24.01
C ARG A 57 3.56 8.15 25.14
N ARG A 58 3.83 7.15 25.98
CA ARG A 58 2.96 6.69 27.07
C ARG A 58 1.51 6.49 26.61
N ARG A 59 1.31 5.94 25.42
CA ARG A 59 -0.02 5.69 24.85
C ARG A 59 -0.56 4.36 25.39
N PRO A 60 -1.79 4.32 25.94
CA PRO A 60 -2.35 3.09 26.45
C PRO A 60 -2.72 2.13 25.31
N LEU A 61 -2.62 0.84 25.58
CA LEU A 61 -3.16 -0.19 24.69
C LEU A 61 -4.70 -0.20 24.76
N PRO A 62 -5.38 -0.65 23.68
CA PRO A 62 -6.82 -0.77 23.71
C PRO A 62 -7.26 -1.83 24.71
N ARG A 63 -8.27 -1.49 25.51
CA ARG A 63 -8.94 -2.41 26.44
C ARG A 63 -10.14 -3.14 25.81
N ASP A 64 -10.55 -2.72 24.62
CA ASP A 64 -11.69 -3.28 23.89
C ASP A 64 -11.29 -4.59 23.16
N PRO A 65 -11.80 -5.77 23.59
CA PRO A 65 -11.52 -7.03 22.92
C PRO A 65 -12.08 -7.08 21.49
N ALA A 66 -13.17 -6.39 21.20
CA ALA A 66 -13.74 -6.34 19.85
C ALA A 66 -12.81 -5.62 18.88
N LEU A 67 -12.14 -4.55 19.34
CA LEU A 67 -11.10 -3.89 18.55
C LEU A 67 -9.93 -4.85 18.27
N TRP A 68 -9.46 -5.64 19.23
CA TRP A 68 -8.43 -6.65 18.97
C TRP A 68 -8.86 -7.69 17.94
N GLY A 69 -10.13 -8.12 17.96
CA GLY A 69 -10.69 -8.98 16.90
C GLY A 69 -10.63 -8.32 15.52
N HIS A 70 -10.99 -7.05 15.40
CA HIS A 70 -10.85 -6.31 14.15
C HIS A 70 -9.39 -6.12 13.73
N LEU A 71 -8.48 -5.86 14.66
CA LEU A 71 -7.05 -5.72 14.37
C LEU A 71 -6.44 -7.05 13.93
N ALA A 72 -6.92 -8.18 14.45
CA ALA A 72 -6.54 -9.49 13.95
C ALA A 72 -6.97 -9.68 12.48
N VAL A 73 -8.21 -9.33 12.13
CA VAL A 73 -8.67 -9.37 10.72
C VAL A 73 -7.83 -8.45 9.83
N VAL A 74 -7.59 -7.22 10.28
CA VAL A 74 -6.71 -6.27 9.57
C VAL A 74 -5.30 -6.84 9.41
N SER A 75 -4.76 -7.49 10.44
CA SER A 75 -3.43 -8.10 10.40
C SER A 75 -3.33 -9.20 9.35
N VAL A 76 -4.38 -10.02 9.19
CA VAL A 76 -4.44 -11.08 8.18
C VAL A 76 -4.48 -10.47 6.77
N LEU A 77 -5.33 -9.46 6.57
CA LEU A 77 -5.56 -8.83 5.26
C LEU A 77 -4.45 -7.86 4.83
N LEU A 78 -3.69 -7.27 5.77
CA LEU A 78 -2.64 -6.30 5.48
C LEU A 78 -1.22 -6.85 5.63
N CYS A 79 -1.04 -7.90 6.42
CA CYS A 79 0.29 -8.40 6.75
C CYS A 79 0.42 -9.88 6.40
N VAL A 80 -0.30 -10.76 7.11
CA VAL A 80 -0.04 -12.21 7.07
C VAL A 80 -0.17 -12.76 5.66
N VAL A 81 -1.36 -12.64 5.05
CA VAL A 81 -1.61 -13.20 3.72
C VAL A 81 -0.81 -12.45 2.65
N PRO A 82 -0.87 -11.10 2.56
CA PRO A 82 -0.14 -10.40 1.50
C PRO A 82 1.37 -10.58 1.56
N PHE A 83 1.98 -10.56 2.75
CA PHE A 83 3.44 -10.67 2.86
C PHE A 83 3.92 -12.07 2.51
N LEU A 84 3.18 -13.12 2.87
CA LEU A 84 3.49 -14.48 2.44
C LEU A 84 3.35 -14.62 0.92
N LEU A 85 2.26 -14.12 0.33
CA LEU A 85 2.01 -14.21 -1.10
C LEU A 85 3.01 -13.41 -1.93
N PHE A 86 3.30 -12.15 -1.56
CA PHE A 86 4.29 -11.34 -2.27
C PHE A 86 5.71 -11.89 -2.12
N SER A 87 6.14 -12.25 -0.90
CA SER A 87 7.48 -12.81 -0.69
C SER A 87 7.63 -14.15 -1.42
N TRP A 88 6.58 -14.97 -1.49
CA TRP A 88 6.61 -16.20 -2.26
C TRP A 88 6.66 -15.92 -3.77
N ALA A 89 5.80 -15.04 -4.29
CA ALA A 89 5.75 -14.68 -5.70
C ALA A 89 7.08 -14.11 -6.19
N GLU A 90 7.72 -13.25 -5.40
CA GLU A 90 9.03 -12.65 -5.71
C GLU A 90 10.19 -13.65 -5.78
N GLN A 91 10.01 -14.92 -5.42
CA GLN A 91 11.00 -15.96 -5.77
C GLN A 91 11.00 -16.28 -7.27
N TYR A 92 9.86 -16.09 -7.93
CA TYR A 92 9.65 -16.47 -9.33
C TYR A 92 9.66 -15.22 -10.22
N ILE A 93 8.93 -14.17 -9.83
CA ILE A 93 8.81 -12.95 -10.63
C ILE A 93 9.80 -11.85 -10.19
N PRO A 94 10.13 -10.90 -11.08
CA PRO A 94 10.84 -9.68 -10.72
C PRO A 94 10.02 -8.82 -9.75
N SER A 95 10.71 -8.09 -8.86
CA SER A 95 10.11 -7.11 -7.92
C SER A 95 9.33 -6.01 -8.66
N GLY A 96 9.82 -5.61 -9.84
CA GLY A 96 9.13 -4.72 -10.76
C GLY A 96 7.74 -5.25 -11.12
N LEU A 97 7.62 -6.52 -11.54
CA LEU A 97 6.35 -7.14 -11.90
C LEU A 97 5.40 -7.23 -10.70
N ALA A 98 5.91 -7.62 -9.53
CA ALA A 98 5.13 -7.64 -8.29
C ALA A 98 4.56 -6.25 -7.94
N SER A 99 5.34 -5.18 -8.14
CA SER A 99 4.89 -3.80 -7.89
C SER A 99 3.74 -3.35 -8.79
N ILE A 100 3.66 -3.88 -10.02
CA ILE A 100 2.58 -3.58 -10.98
C ILE A 100 1.29 -4.24 -10.53
N PHE A 101 1.36 -5.52 -10.16
CA PHE A 101 0.20 -6.21 -9.61
C PHE A 101 -0.29 -5.52 -8.35
N ASN A 102 0.63 -5.08 -7.47
CA ASN A 102 0.29 -4.30 -6.29
C ASN A 102 -0.41 -2.97 -6.62
N ALA A 103 -0.07 -2.34 -7.74
CA ALA A 103 -0.74 -1.13 -8.20
C ALA A 103 -2.20 -1.36 -8.62
N THR A 104 -2.71 -2.59 -8.69
CA THR A 104 -4.15 -2.84 -8.86
C THR A 104 -4.97 -2.60 -7.58
N THR A 105 -4.31 -2.40 -6.43
CA THR A 105 -4.95 -2.18 -5.11
C THR A 105 -6.05 -1.11 -5.15
N PRO A 106 -5.86 0.07 -5.78
CA PRO A 106 -6.88 1.12 -5.73
C PRO A 106 -8.13 0.76 -6.52
N LEU A 107 -7.99 -0.01 -7.61
CA LEU A 107 -9.14 -0.51 -8.39
C LEU A 107 -9.95 -1.51 -7.58
N VAL A 108 -9.28 -2.48 -6.93
CA VAL A 108 -9.96 -3.46 -6.06
C VAL A 108 -10.58 -2.77 -4.86
N THR A 109 -9.86 -1.83 -4.23
CA THR A 109 -10.38 -1.02 -3.12
C THR A 109 -11.63 -0.27 -3.52
N MET A 110 -11.64 0.35 -4.71
CA MET A 110 -12.80 1.08 -5.24
C MET A 110 -14.01 0.16 -5.38
N LEU A 111 -13.85 -1.02 -5.98
CA LEU A 111 -14.94 -1.98 -6.17
C LEU A 111 -15.51 -2.45 -4.82
N LEU A 112 -14.64 -2.82 -3.88
CA LEU A 112 -15.06 -3.27 -2.55
C LEU A 112 -15.67 -2.14 -1.71
N ALA A 113 -15.14 -0.93 -1.82
CA ALA A 113 -15.67 0.25 -1.14
C ALA A 113 -17.05 0.64 -1.69
N ALA A 114 -17.29 0.51 -3.00
CA ALA A 114 -18.62 0.76 -3.59
C ALA A 114 -19.70 -0.16 -2.99
N ALA A 115 -19.36 -1.40 -2.67
CA ALA A 115 -20.28 -2.34 -2.03
C ALA A 115 -20.38 -2.16 -0.51
N ALA A 116 -19.27 -1.82 0.17
CA ALA A 116 -19.17 -1.90 1.63
C ALA A 116 -19.16 -0.55 2.35
N LEU A 117 -19.01 0.58 1.64
CA LEU A 117 -18.92 1.93 2.19
C LEU A 117 -19.85 2.90 1.44
N PRO A 118 -21.18 2.87 1.72
CA PRO A 118 -22.16 3.74 1.05
C PRO A 118 -21.87 5.25 1.18
N GLU A 119 -21.15 5.62 2.23
CA GLU A 119 -20.72 7.00 2.51
C GLU A 119 -19.63 7.48 1.53
N GLU A 120 -18.83 6.57 0.97
CA GLU A 120 -17.82 6.92 -0.04
C GLU A 120 -18.46 7.00 -1.42
N ARG A 121 -18.80 8.23 -1.84
CA ARG A 121 -19.37 8.46 -3.18
C ARG A 121 -18.32 8.25 -4.28
N PHE A 122 -18.65 7.41 -5.27
CA PHE A 122 -17.86 7.22 -6.48
C PHE A 122 -18.37 8.12 -7.59
N THR A 123 -17.81 9.33 -7.66
CA THR A 123 -18.14 10.27 -8.73
C THR A 123 -17.40 9.90 -10.02
N PRO A 124 -17.93 10.24 -11.22
CA PRO A 124 -17.23 9.96 -12.48
C PRO A 124 -15.78 10.48 -12.53
N PRO A 125 -15.46 11.70 -12.05
CA PRO A 125 -14.07 12.16 -11.99
C PRO A 125 -13.17 11.28 -11.12
N ARG A 126 -13.71 10.70 -10.04
CA ARG A 126 -12.96 9.81 -9.16
C ARG A 126 -12.60 8.50 -9.85
N VAL A 127 -13.59 7.89 -10.49
CA VAL A 127 -13.41 6.63 -11.24
C VAL A 127 -12.42 6.84 -12.39
N LEU A 128 -12.61 7.89 -13.19
CA LEU A 128 -11.71 8.23 -14.30
C LEU A 128 -10.29 8.53 -13.81
N GLY A 129 -10.14 9.21 -12.67
CA GLY A 129 -8.83 9.47 -12.07
C GLY A 129 -8.10 8.18 -11.65
N LEU A 130 -8.79 7.22 -11.05
CA LEU A 130 -8.19 5.93 -10.70
C LEU A 130 -7.82 5.12 -11.94
N LEU A 131 -8.69 5.07 -12.96
CA LEU A 131 -8.39 4.40 -14.24
C LEU A 131 -7.20 5.05 -14.94
N LEU A 132 -7.12 6.39 -14.97
CA LEU A 132 -5.99 7.14 -15.52
C LEU A 132 -4.69 6.83 -14.76
N GLY A 133 -4.77 6.77 -13.42
CA GLY A 133 -3.63 6.40 -12.59
C GLY A 133 -3.11 4.99 -12.91
N PHE A 134 -4.02 4.03 -13.07
CA PHE A 134 -3.67 2.67 -13.46
C PHE A 134 -3.09 2.59 -14.87
N LEU A 135 -3.66 3.30 -15.85
CA LEU A 135 -3.09 3.41 -17.20
C LEU A 135 -1.67 4.00 -17.16
N GLY A 136 -1.43 4.97 -16.29
CA GLY A 136 -0.10 5.51 -16.03
C GLY A 136 0.87 4.43 -15.55
N VAL A 137 0.46 3.56 -14.63
CA VAL A 137 1.28 2.42 -14.20
C VAL A 137 1.59 1.48 -15.35
N LEU A 138 0.59 1.10 -16.17
CA LEU A 138 0.82 0.25 -17.34
C LEU A 138 1.80 0.90 -18.34
N THR A 139 1.78 2.23 -18.42
CA THR A 139 2.69 3.02 -19.26
C THR A 139 4.11 3.03 -18.70
N ILE A 140 4.28 3.21 -17.39
CA ILE A 140 5.62 3.16 -16.75
C ILE A 140 6.32 1.85 -17.09
N VAL A 141 5.59 0.75 -17.01
CA VAL A 141 6.09 -0.60 -17.25
C VAL A 141 6.39 -0.84 -18.73
N GLY A 142 5.61 -0.22 -19.61
CA GLY A 142 5.69 -0.52 -21.04
C GLY A 142 5.11 -1.90 -21.36
N VAL A 143 3.91 -2.20 -20.86
CA VAL A 143 3.25 -3.51 -21.03
C VAL A 143 3.10 -3.98 -22.49
N TRP A 144 3.16 -3.05 -23.44
CA TRP A 144 3.13 -3.33 -24.88
C TRP A 144 4.40 -3.97 -25.43
N HIS A 145 5.51 -3.97 -24.69
CA HIS A 145 6.73 -4.71 -25.07
C HIS A 145 6.61 -6.22 -24.83
N GLY A 146 5.45 -6.68 -24.36
CA GLY A 146 5.19 -8.06 -23.97
C GLY A 146 5.49 -8.27 -22.49
N ILE A 147 4.47 -8.71 -21.75
CA ILE A 147 4.66 -9.36 -20.46
C ILE A 147 4.56 -10.85 -20.73
N ASP A 148 5.57 -11.63 -20.35
CA ASP A 148 5.44 -13.08 -20.41
C ASP A 148 4.50 -13.55 -19.29
N VAL A 149 3.20 -13.55 -19.61
CA VAL A 149 2.13 -14.01 -18.71
C VAL A 149 2.09 -15.54 -18.67
N SER A 150 2.68 -16.21 -19.67
CA SER A 150 2.61 -17.66 -19.82
C SER A 150 3.52 -18.40 -18.85
N GLN A 151 4.63 -17.77 -18.44
CA GLN A 151 5.47 -18.28 -17.38
C GLN A 151 5.07 -17.68 -16.03
N GLN A 152 4.81 -18.54 -15.05
CA GLN A 152 4.58 -18.18 -13.63
C GLN A 152 3.21 -17.56 -13.30
N LEU A 153 2.14 -18.00 -13.97
CA LEU A 153 0.76 -17.61 -13.67
C LEU A 153 0.42 -17.68 -12.16
N THR A 154 0.89 -18.71 -11.45
CA THR A 154 0.64 -18.87 -10.02
C THR A 154 1.22 -17.73 -9.17
N ALA A 155 2.42 -17.22 -9.50
CA ALA A 155 3.03 -16.07 -8.81
C ALA A 155 2.23 -14.79 -9.07
N GLN A 156 1.74 -14.62 -10.29
CA GLN A 156 0.91 -13.48 -10.67
C GLN A 156 -0.46 -13.50 -9.97
N LEU A 157 -1.10 -14.67 -9.90
CA LEU A 157 -2.33 -14.89 -9.13
C LEU A 157 -2.11 -14.66 -7.63
N ALA A 158 -0.95 -15.06 -7.09
CA ALA A 158 -0.59 -14.76 -5.71
C ALA A 158 -0.48 -13.24 -5.46
N CYS A 159 0.13 -12.47 -6.38
CA CYS A 159 0.17 -11.01 -6.28
C CYS A 159 -1.22 -10.37 -6.37
N LEU A 160 -2.10 -10.87 -7.24
CA LEU A 160 -3.50 -10.41 -7.32
C LEU A 160 -4.30 -10.75 -6.06
N GLY A 161 -4.09 -11.93 -5.48
CA GLY A 161 -4.66 -12.33 -4.19
C GLY A 161 -4.20 -11.39 -3.07
N ALA A 162 -2.90 -11.13 -2.98
CA ALA A 162 -2.32 -10.20 -2.00
C ALA A 162 -2.88 -8.78 -2.15
N THR A 163 -3.00 -8.31 -3.39
CA THR A 163 -3.56 -6.99 -3.71
C THR A 163 -5.04 -6.90 -3.36
N THR A 164 -5.78 -7.99 -3.57
CA THR A 164 -7.19 -8.08 -3.16
C THR A 164 -7.34 -8.00 -1.64
N CYS A 165 -6.46 -8.68 -0.90
CA CYS A 165 -6.39 -8.56 0.55
C CYS A 165 -6.11 -7.12 0.99
N TYR A 166 -5.18 -6.40 0.34
CA TYR A 166 -4.95 -4.98 0.62
C TYR A 166 -6.18 -4.12 0.38
N GLY A 167 -6.85 -4.27 -0.77
CA GLY A 167 -8.08 -3.52 -1.05
C GLY A 167 -9.17 -3.79 -0.02
N ALA A 168 -9.38 -5.06 0.35
CA ALA A 168 -10.31 -5.46 1.39
C ALA A 168 -9.92 -4.88 2.76
N CYS A 169 -8.62 -4.87 3.09
CA CYS A 169 -8.11 -4.31 4.33
C CYS A 169 -8.43 -2.81 4.44
N PHE A 170 -8.18 -2.03 3.39
CA PHE A 170 -8.40 -0.57 3.43
C PHE A 170 -9.88 -0.26 3.68
N VAL A 171 -10.78 -1.01 3.04
CA VAL A 171 -12.22 -0.95 3.25
C VAL A 171 -12.60 -1.37 4.67
N TYR A 172 -12.05 -2.48 5.16
CA TYR A 172 -12.33 -3.01 6.50
C TYR A 172 -11.86 -2.05 7.60
N LEU A 173 -10.64 -1.51 7.48
CA LEU A 173 -10.07 -0.54 8.41
C LEU A 173 -10.89 0.75 8.41
N ARG A 174 -11.36 1.19 7.24
CA ARG A 174 -12.27 2.36 7.13
C ARG A 174 -13.62 2.11 7.80
N ARG A 175 -14.21 0.92 7.60
CA ARG A 175 -15.56 0.59 8.08
C ARG A 175 -15.62 0.29 9.58
N PHE A 176 -14.67 -0.49 10.09
CA PHE A 176 -14.76 -1.05 11.44
C PHE A 176 -13.78 -0.39 12.42
N VAL A 177 -12.58 -0.02 11.98
CA VAL A 177 -11.55 0.49 12.91
C VAL A 177 -11.60 2.01 13.02
N SER A 178 -11.71 2.72 11.90
CA SER A 178 -11.67 4.19 11.87
C SER A 178 -12.77 4.87 12.71
N PRO A 179 -14.04 4.41 12.73
CA PRO A 179 -15.09 5.04 13.54
C PRO A 179 -14.86 4.99 15.04
N ARG A 180 -14.00 4.08 15.52
CA ARG A 180 -13.65 3.95 16.95
C ARG A 180 -12.73 5.07 17.44
N GLY A 181 -12.20 5.92 16.56
CA GLY A 181 -11.38 7.07 16.95
C GLY A 181 -10.07 6.71 17.66
N THR A 182 -9.61 5.46 17.54
CA THR A 182 -8.38 4.98 18.19
C THR A 182 -7.16 5.67 17.59
N ASP A 183 -6.15 5.95 18.43
CA ASP A 183 -4.89 6.55 17.94
C ASP A 183 -4.30 5.67 16.82
N PRO A 184 -3.98 6.24 15.65
CA PRO A 184 -3.45 5.48 14.53
C PRO A 184 -2.15 4.71 14.82
N VAL A 185 -1.33 5.17 15.76
CA VAL A 185 -0.13 4.44 16.19
C VAL A 185 -0.52 3.19 16.98
N VAL A 186 -1.58 3.28 17.79
CA VAL A 186 -2.11 2.14 18.56
C VAL A 186 -2.75 1.10 17.63
N VAL A 187 -3.50 1.55 16.61
CA VAL A 187 -4.04 0.67 15.56
C VAL A 187 -2.91 -0.02 14.79
N ALA A 188 -1.91 0.74 14.35
CA ALA A 188 -0.75 0.21 13.63
C ALA A 188 0.03 -0.80 14.49
N PHE A 189 0.19 -0.54 15.79
CA PHE A 189 0.82 -1.49 16.71
C PHE A 189 -0.02 -2.76 16.85
N GLY A 190 -1.32 -2.64 17.14
CA GLY A 190 -2.15 -3.81 17.38
C GLY A 190 -2.25 -4.71 16.14
N GLN A 191 -2.41 -4.15 14.93
CA GLN A 191 -2.41 -4.97 13.72
C GLN A 191 -1.05 -5.63 13.42
N THR A 192 0.08 -4.96 13.72
CA THR A 192 1.42 -5.56 13.50
C THR A 192 1.75 -6.60 14.55
N ALA A 193 1.44 -6.33 15.82
CA ALA A 193 1.58 -7.28 16.91
C ALA A 193 0.72 -8.54 16.70
N SER A 194 -0.54 -8.38 16.28
CA SER A 194 -1.40 -9.51 15.91
C SER A 194 -0.80 -10.32 14.75
N ALA A 195 -0.26 -9.66 13.73
CA ALA A 195 0.43 -10.35 12.63
C ALA A 195 1.67 -11.12 13.12
N THR A 196 2.47 -10.52 14.01
CA THR A 196 3.64 -11.18 14.62
C THR A 196 3.26 -12.42 15.39
N VAL A 197 2.18 -12.37 16.19
CA VAL A 197 1.68 -13.54 16.92
C VAL A 197 1.22 -14.63 15.94
N ILE A 198 0.41 -14.28 14.94
CA ILE A 198 -0.11 -15.24 13.96
C ILE A 198 1.03 -15.89 13.17
N LEU A 199 1.95 -15.11 12.60
CA LEU A 199 3.10 -15.65 11.85
C LEU A 199 4.08 -16.39 12.75
N GLY A 200 4.22 -15.97 14.01
CA GLY A 200 5.01 -16.68 15.03
C GLY A 200 4.46 -18.08 15.27
N LEU A 201 3.14 -18.23 15.41
CA LEU A 201 2.49 -19.53 15.55
C LEU A 201 2.61 -20.39 14.29
N LEU A 202 2.62 -19.77 13.10
CA LEU A 202 2.80 -20.46 11.83
C LEU A 202 4.27 -20.77 11.49
N THR A 203 5.23 -20.29 12.29
CA THR A 203 6.68 -20.43 12.04
C THR A 203 7.11 -21.86 11.71
N PRO A 204 6.64 -22.91 12.42
CA PRO A 204 7.02 -24.29 12.07
C PRO A 204 6.62 -24.72 10.65
N LEU A 205 5.59 -24.09 10.07
CA LEU A 205 5.07 -24.41 8.74
C LEU A 205 5.69 -23.53 7.65
N VAL A 206 5.97 -22.26 7.94
CA VAL A 206 6.35 -21.26 6.92
C VAL A 206 7.80 -20.79 7.01
N ALA A 207 8.52 -21.11 8.09
CA ALA A 207 9.81 -20.52 8.41
C ALA A 207 10.83 -21.53 9.00
N ALA A 208 10.74 -22.80 8.60
CA ALA A 208 11.57 -23.90 9.12
C ALA A 208 12.92 -24.09 8.38
N THR A 209 13.25 -23.21 7.43
CA THR A 209 14.48 -23.32 6.62
C THR A 209 15.68 -22.68 7.31
N PRO A 210 16.92 -23.09 6.99
CA PRO A 210 18.13 -22.40 7.46
C PRO A 210 18.11 -20.91 7.10
N VAL A 211 18.63 -20.10 8.01
CA VAL A 211 18.72 -18.65 7.87
C VAL A 211 20.16 -18.26 7.54
N HIS A 212 20.35 -17.45 6.52
CA HIS A 212 21.63 -16.87 6.16
C HIS A 212 21.56 -15.35 6.29
N LEU A 213 22.27 -14.81 7.27
CA LEU A 213 22.29 -13.37 7.52
C LEU A 213 23.59 -12.77 7.01
N ASP A 214 23.47 -11.92 6.01
CA ASP A 214 24.50 -10.95 5.67
C ASP A 214 24.02 -9.53 6.02
N LEU A 215 24.90 -8.55 5.85
CA LEU A 215 24.58 -7.16 6.15
C LEU A 215 23.42 -6.63 5.28
N ALA A 216 23.31 -7.07 4.03
CA ALA A 216 22.29 -6.59 3.10
C ALA A 216 20.89 -7.12 3.47
N VAL A 217 20.79 -8.40 3.83
CA VAL A 217 19.57 -9.05 4.33
C VAL A 217 19.11 -8.38 5.62
N VAL A 218 20.02 -8.20 6.59
CA VAL A 218 19.69 -7.57 7.88
C VAL A 218 19.24 -6.12 7.69
N ALA A 219 19.98 -5.32 6.91
CA ALA A 219 19.61 -3.94 6.62
C ALA A 219 18.26 -3.85 5.90
N SER A 220 17.98 -4.75 4.96
CA SER A 220 16.70 -4.83 4.25
C SER A 220 15.55 -5.18 5.18
N MET A 221 15.73 -6.11 6.12
CA MET A 221 14.67 -6.46 7.10
C MET A 221 14.41 -5.32 8.09
N ILE A 222 15.44 -4.61 8.52
CA ILE A 222 15.28 -3.40 9.35
C ILE A 222 14.54 -2.32 8.57
N ALA A 223 14.93 -2.07 7.31
CA ALA A 223 14.26 -1.10 6.43
C ALA A 223 12.78 -1.44 6.25
N LEU A 224 12.47 -2.69 5.91
CA LEU A 224 11.11 -3.19 5.74
C LEU A 224 10.28 -3.15 7.01
N GLY A 225 10.84 -3.61 8.12
CA GLY A 225 10.12 -3.75 9.37
C GLY A 225 9.88 -2.40 10.03
N VAL A 226 10.96 -1.67 10.34
CA VAL A 226 10.87 -0.42 11.09
C VAL A 226 10.19 0.68 10.29
N PHE A 227 10.66 0.91 9.05
CA PHE A 227 10.16 2.00 8.22
C PHE A 227 8.98 1.54 7.36
N GLY A 228 9.13 0.42 6.66
CA GLY A 228 8.15 -0.13 5.71
C GLY A 228 6.84 -0.63 6.32
N THR A 229 6.87 -1.04 7.59
CA THR A 229 5.71 -1.60 8.29
C THR A 229 5.38 -0.77 9.53
N GLY A 230 6.32 -0.53 10.44
CA GLY A 230 6.07 0.22 11.67
C GLY A 230 5.59 1.66 11.41
N ILE A 231 6.51 2.51 10.96
CA ILE A 231 6.23 3.94 10.73
C ILE A 231 5.19 4.14 9.61
N ALA A 232 5.35 3.40 8.50
CA ALA A 232 4.45 3.47 7.36
C ALA A 232 2.99 3.16 7.74
N TYR A 233 2.73 2.19 8.61
CA TYR A 233 1.35 1.86 8.99
C TYR A 233 0.71 2.94 9.85
N ALA A 234 1.47 3.58 10.73
CA ALA A 234 0.96 4.74 11.46
C ALA A 234 0.57 5.89 10.52
N TRP A 235 1.28 6.07 9.40
CA TRP A 235 0.89 7.02 8.34
C TRP A 235 -0.33 6.54 7.57
N ASN A 236 -0.34 5.27 7.14
CA ASN A 236 -1.43 4.68 6.37
C ASN A 236 -2.76 4.76 7.12
N THR A 237 -2.81 4.34 8.39
CA THR A 237 -4.01 4.43 9.21
C THR A 237 -4.52 5.87 9.33
N ARG A 238 -3.62 6.86 9.48
CA ARG A 238 -3.97 8.29 9.48
C ARG A 238 -4.57 8.74 8.15
N ILE A 239 -3.97 8.30 7.04
CA ILE A 239 -4.41 8.64 5.70
C ILE A 239 -5.79 8.03 5.42
N ILE A 240 -6.03 6.75 5.77
CA ILE A 240 -7.33 6.09 5.60
C ILE A 240 -8.42 6.81 6.41
N ALA A 241 -8.13 7.18 7.66
CA ALA A 241 -9.06 7.94 8.49
C ALA A 241 -9.40 9.31 7.88
N ALA A 242 -8.41 9.98 7.27
CA ALA A 242 -8.57 11.33 6.71
C ALA A 242 -9.17 11.37 5.30
N TRP A 243 -8.77 10.47 4.41
CA TRP A 243 -9.07 10.53 2.97
C TRP A 243 -10.03 9.44 2.49
N GLY A 244 -10.34 8.45 3.33
CA GLY A 244 -11.14 7.28 2.94
C GLY A 244 -10.28 6.17 2.34
N ALA A 245 -10.90 5.00 2.16
CA ALA A 245 -10.23 3.78 1.71
C ALA A 245 -9.67 3.94 0.29
N ALA A 246 -10.49 4.37 -0.67
CA ALA A 246 -10.12 4.42 -2.09
C ALA A 246 -9.03 5.46 -2.39
N ASN A 247 -9.07 6.62 -1.73
CA ASN A 247 -8.03 7.65 -1.90
C ASN A 247 -6.72 7.24 -1.22
N ALA A 248 -6.79 6.59 -0.05
CA ALA A 248 -5.61 6.13 0.64
C ALA A 248 -4.87 5.04 -0.14
N SER A 249 -5.60 4.11 -0.78
CA SER A 249 -5.00 3.02 -1.54
C SER A 249 -4.27 3.49 -2.79
N ALA A 250 -4.64 4.64 -3.36
CA ALA A 250 -3.95 5.27 -4.49
C ALA A 250 -2.44 5.50 -4.26
N VAL A 251 -1.97 5.46 -3.01
CA VAL A 251 -0.54 5.47 -2.67
C VAL A 251 0.23 4.36 -3.38
N THR A 252 -0.42 3.22 -3.64
CA THR A 252 0.18 2.06 -4.31
C THR A 252 0.48 2.31 -5.79
N TYR A 253 -0.22 3.24 -6.46
CA TYR A 253 0.12 3.66 -7.83
C TYR A 253 1.47 4.36 -7.92
N LEU A 254 1.98 4.93 -6.82
CA LEU A 254 3.29 5.56 -6.79
C LEU A 254 4.42 4.55 -6.58
N THR A 255 4.12 3.29 -6.22
CA THR A 255 5.12 2.24 -6.00
C THR A 255 6.01 2.03 -7.23
N PRO A 256 5.47 1.85 -8.46
CA PRO A 256 6.29 1.64 -9.65
C PRO A 256 7.09 2.89 -10.04
N VAL A 257 6.55 4.09 -9.78
CA VAL A 257 7.27 5.36 -10.00
C VAL A 257 8.53 5.41 -9.15
N VAL A 258 8.41 5.06 -7.86
CA VAL A 258 9.56 5.01 -6.95
C VAL A 258 10.55 3.93 -7.35
N GLY A 259 10.07 2.75 -7.78
CA GLY A 259 10.92 1.68 -8.29
C GLY A 259 11.78 2.14 -9.46
N VAL A 260 11.19 2.81 -10.46
CA VAL A 260 11.93 3.37 -11.59
C VAL A 260 12.92 4.45 -11.14
N LEU A 261 12.53 5.35 -10.25
CA LEU A 261 13.44 6.37 -9.73
C LEU A 261 14.66 5.75 -9.04
N LEU A 262 14.47 4.68 -8.27
CA LEU A 262 15.56 3.96 -7.63
C LEU A 262 16.45 3.24 -8.66
N GLY A 263 15.87 2.60 -9.69
CA GLY A 263 16.64 1.98 -10.77
C GLY A 263 17.53 2.99 -11.50
N VAL A 264 17.00 4.17 -11.81
CA VAL A 264 17.75 5.24 -12.47
C VAL A 264 18.84 5.82 -11.56
N LEU A 265 18.49 6.18 -10.32
CA LEU A 265 19.39 6.93 -9.42
C LEU A 265 20.45 6.03 -8.77
N VAL A 266 20.12 4.77 -8.47
CA VAL A 266 20.99 3.84 -7.74
C VAL A 266 21.71 2.90 -8.69
N LEU A 267 21.03 2.40 -9.72
CA LEU A 267 21.58 1.40 -10.64
C LEU A 267 22.07 2.00 -11.97
N GLY A 268 21.79 3.29 -12.22
CA GLY A 268 22.20 3.96 -13.46
C GLY A 268 21.44 3.45 -14.70
N GLU A 269 20.23 2.89 -14.51
CA GLU A 269 19.45 2.35 -15.60
C GLU A 269 19.01 3.46 -16.59
N PRO A 270 19.03 3.19 -17.91
CA PRO A 270 18.59 4.16 -18.90
C PRO A 270 17.08 4.44 -18.78
N VAL A 271 16.72 5.72 -18.89
CA VAL A 271 15.32 6.15 -18.84
C VAL A 271 14.67 6.01 -20.21
N SER A 272 13.64 5.18 -20.29
CA SER A 272 12.79 5.08 -21.48
C SER A 272 11.66 6.10 -21.44
N TRP A 273 11.22 6.61 -22.60
CA TRP A 273 10.21 7.68 -22.71
C TRP A 273 8.89 7.41 -21.95
N HIS A 274 8.52 6.14 -21.84
CA HIS A 274 7.26 5.71 -21.23
C HIS A 274 7.25 5.79 -19.70
N GLN A 275 8.43 5.77 -19.08
CA GLN A 275 8.60 5.91 -17.63
C GLN A 275 8.18 7.32 -17.13
N PRO A 276 8.72 8.44 -17.64
CA PRO A 276 8.27 9.78 -17.23
C PRO A 276 6.84 10.07 -17.69
N ALA A 277 6.44 9.64 -18.89
CA ALA A 277 5.06 9.81 -19.37
C ALA A 277 4.05 9.11 -18.45
N GLY A 278 4.32 7.86 -18.09
CA GLY A 278 3.48 7.10 -17.17
C GLY A 278 3.45 7.69 -15.76
N ALA A 279 4.59 8.20 -15.25
CA ALA A 279 4.63 8.90 -13.95
C ALA A 279 3.73 10.14 -13.93
N VAL A 280 3.71 10.93 -15.01
CA VAL A 280 2.80 12.08 -15.15
C VAL A 280 1.34 11.63 -15.13
N LEU A 281 1.00 10.54 -15.85
CA LEU A 281 -0.35 9.97 -15.86
C LEU A 281 -0.78 9.48 -14.46
N VAL A 282 0.12 8.82 -13.72
CA VAL A 282 -0.12 8.39 -12.33
C VAL A 282 -0.47 9.60 -11.45
N ILE A 283 0.36 10.64 -11.48
CA ILE A 283 0.16 11.84 -10.65
C ILE A 283 -1.15 12.55 -11.04
N ALA A 284 -1.40 12.73 -12.34
CA ALA A 284 -2.63 13.33 -12.85
C ALA A 284 -3.87 12.54 -12.42
N GLY A 285 -3.81 11.21 -12.52
CA GLY A 285 -4.87 10.30 -12.08
C GLY A 285 -5.18 10.43 -10.58
N ILE A 286 -4.16 10.45 -9.72
CA ILE A 286 -4.33 10.65 -8.27
C ILE A 286 -4.94 12.02 -7.97
N LEU A 287 -4.48 13.08 -8.65
CA LEU A 287 -5.02 14.43 -8.45
C LEU A 287 -6.49 14.54 -8.92
N ALA A 288 -6.85 13.86 -10.01
CA ALA A 288 -8.23 13.76 -10.49
C ALA A 288 -9.09 12.98 -9.50
N ALA A 289 -8.60 11.85 -9.01
CA ALA A 289 -9.28 10.99 -8.03
C ALA A 289 -9.59 11.74 -6.72
N HIS A 290 -8.70 12.63 -6.30
CA HIS A 290 -8.86 13.47 -5.11
C HIS A 290 -9.72 14.72 -5.35
N GLY A 291 -10.26 14.93 -6.56
CA GLY A 291 -11.06 16.11 -6.90
C GLY A 291 -10.27 17.43 -6.89
N LYS A 292 -8.94 17.36 -6.97
CA LYS A 292 -8.07 18.55 -7.06
C LYS A 292 -8.02 19.12 -8.47
N LEU A 293 -8.27 18.30 -9.48
CA LEU A 293 -8.52 18.75 -10.85
C LEU A 293 -10.00 19.14 -10.98
N ARG A 294 -10.33 20.37 -10.58
CA ARG A 294 -11.62 20.96 -10.96
C ARG A 294 -11.55 21.28 -12.45
N LEU A 295 -12.07 20.37 -13.28
CA LEU A 295 -12.49 20.74 -14.63
C LEU A 295 -13.49 21.88 -14.47
N ARG A 296 -13.07 23.08 -14.91
CA ARG A 296 -13.88 24.28 -14.95
C ARG A 296 -15.16 23.93 -15.69
N ARG A 297 -16.26 23.69 -14.96
CA ARG A 297 -17.59 23.63 -15.57
C ARG A 297 -17.81 25.03 -16.14
N SER A 298 -17.71 25.14 -17.46
CA SER A 298 -18.24 26.27 -18.20
C SER A 298 -19.73 26.31 -17.89
N THR A 299 -20.15 27.14 -16.94
CA THR A 299 -21.55 27.52 -16.83
C THR A 299 -21.93 28.14 -18.18
N PRO A 300 -22.95 27.65 -18.90
CA PRO A 300 -23.47 28.39 -20.04
C PRO A 300 -23.95 29.73 -19.49
N ALA A 301 -23.27 30.81 -19.85
CA ALA A 301 -23.79 32.15 -19.66
C ALA A 301 -24.95 32.31 -20.65
N GLY A 302 -26.16 32.52 -20.13
CA GLY A 302 -27.30 32.95 -20.94
C GLY A 302 -28.53 32.06 -20.83
N ALA A 303 -29.38 32.33 -19.83
CA ALA A 303 -30.83 32.21 -19.93
C ALA A 303 -31.49 33.04 -18.79
N GLU A 304 -31.07 34.28 -18.64
CA GLU A 304 -31.86 35.35 -18.02
C GLU A 304 -32.21 36.30 -19.17
N LEU A 305 -33.47 36.79 -19.21
CA LEU A 305 -34.21 37.43 -20.32
C LEU A 305 -35.14 36.41 -21.01
N VAL A 306 -36.47 36.43 -20.89
CA VAL A 306 -37.41 37.55 -20.78
C VAL A 306 -38.67 37.08 -20.03
N ARG A 307 -39.01 37.73 -18.92
CA ARG A 307 -40.41 37.91 -18.50
C ARG A 307 -40.73 39.39 -18.66
N ARG A 308 -41.55 39.69 -19.67
CA ARG A 308 -42.47 40.82 -19.68
C ARG A 308 -43.79 40.30 -20.23
#